data_AF-A0A934I1Z4-F1
#
_entry.id   AF-A0A934I1Z4-F1
#
_cell.length_a   1.000
_cell.length_b   1.000
_cell.length_c   1.000
_cell.angle_alpha   90.00
_cell.angle_beta   90.00
_cell.angle_gamma   90.00
#
_symmetry.space_group_name_H-M   'P 1'
#
loop_
_entity.id
_entity.type
_entity.pdbx_description
1 polymer ?
#
loop_
_entity_poly.entity_id
_entity_poly.type
_entity_poly.pdbx_seq_one_letter_code
_entity_poly.pdbx_strand_id
1 'polypeptide(L)'
;MNYEEYEENLLLFNKLFEEGFNRPNLKTEKFIQLWHDVDLLIGREALSGPFYHVDMYYNCDYVFEGSHEHFKEIRSCEDFLNWCLSIIKYYKSKIKQVHAINAIEEKDKQILLLQAEVMEKLSFMVYDIQKDRWKFIKKPYSDNISQY
;
A
#
# COMPACT_ATOMS: atom_id res chain seq x y z
N MET A 1 -3.55 18.08 -10.09
CA MET A 1 -2.20 18.20 -9.54
C MET A 1 -1.32 18.99 -10.50
N ASN A 2 -0.38 19.80 -10.00
CA ASN A 2 0.73 20.35 -10.78
C ASN A 2 1.99 19.45 -10.64
N TYR A 3 3.10 19.78 -11.31
CA TYR A 3 4.30 18.92 -11.28
C TYR A 3 5.00 18.86 -9.91
N GLU A 4 5.09 19.99 -9.20
CA GLU A 4 5.70 20.05 -7.86
C GLU A 4 4.89 19.22 -6.86
N GLU A 5 3.56 19.36 -6.87
CA GLU A 5 2.65 18.54 -6.06
C GLU A 5 2.78 17.03 -6.37
N TYR A 6 3.06 16.67 -7.63
CA TYR A 6 3.25 15.27 -8.04
C TYR A 6 4.56 14.71 -7.47
N GLU A 7 5.66 15.45 -7.53
CA GLU A 7 6.94 15.06 -6.94
C GLU A 7 6.87 14.98 -5.41
N GLU A 8 6.22 15.94 -4.75
CA GLU A 8 6.01 15.91 -3.29
C GLU A 8 5.19 14.70 -2.86
N ASN A 9 4.14 14.36 -3.62
CA ASN A 9 3.33 13.18 -3.35
C ASN A 9 4.14 11.88 -3.51
N LEU A 10 5.04 11.79 -4.49
CA LEU A 10 5.92 10.63 -4.64
C LEU A 10 6.92 10.51 -3.49
N LEU A 11 7.56 11.62 -3.09
CA LEU A 11 8.50 11.60 -1.97
C LEU A 11 7.81 11.20 -0.66
N LEU A 12 6.60 11.71 -0.42
CA LEU A 12 5.80 11.33 0.73
C LEU A 12 5.32 9.87 0.64
N PHE A 13 4.98 9.40 -0.56
CA PHE A 13 4.59 8.01 -0.79
C PHE A 13 5.72 7.07 -0.38
N ASN A 14 6.93 7.30 -0.89
CA ASN A 14 8.10 6.45 -0.63
C ASN A 14 8.42 6.37 0.87
N LYS A 15 8.35 7.52 1.57
CA LYS A 15 8.53 7.56 3.03
C LYS A 15 7.46 6.74 3.77
N LEU A 16 6.20 6.89 3.39
CA LEU A 16 5.08 6.20 4.04
C LEU A 16 5.02 4.72 3.69
N PHE A 17 5.53 4.31 2.51
CA PHE A 17 5.54 2.92 2.08
C PHE A 17 6.31 2.05 3.09
N GLU A 18 7.48 2.51 3.54
CA GLU A 18 8.23 1.84 4.60
C GLU A 18 7.42 1.73 5.90
N GLU A 19 6.76 2.80 6.33
CA GLU A 19 5.95 2.81 7.56
C GLU A 19 4.73 1.88 7.47
N GLY A 20 4.11 1.80 6.29
CA GLY A 20 2.92 0.99 6.03
C GLY A 20 3.24 -0.51 5.88
N PHE A 21 4.39 -0.86 5.32
CA PHE A 21 4.71 -2.24 4.93
C PHE A 21 5.93 -2.84 5.64
N ASN A 22 6.59 -2.16 6.58
CA ASN A 22 7.63 -2.79 7.42
C ASN A 22 7.03 -3.60 8.57
N ARG A 23 7.77 -4.62 9.03
CA ARG A 23 7.35 -5.46 10.16
C ARG A 23 7.14 -4.58 11.41
N PRO A 24 5.94 -4.56 12.01
CA PRO A 24 5.69 -3.77 13.21
C PRO A 24 6.44 -4.35 14.41
N ASN A 25 6.89 -3.46 15.31
CA ASN A 25 7.54 -3.85 16.56
C ASN A 25 6.50 -4.20 17.64
N LEU A 26 5.96 -5.41 17.56
CA LEU A 26 4.97 -5.93 18.49
C LEU A 26 5.63 -6.69 19.64
N LYS A 27 5.04 -6.63 20.83
CA LYS A 27 5.60 -7.23 22.05
C LYS A 27 4.92 -8.52 22.49
N THR A 28 3.69 -8.75 22.06
CA THR A 28 2.87 -9.87 22.51
C THR A 28 2.67 -10.88 21.39
N GLU A 29 2.86 -12.16 21.73
CA GLU A 29 2.72 -13.28 20.80
C GLU A 29 1.35 -13.29 20.10
N LYS A 30 0.30 -12.95 20.84
CA LYS A 30 -1.06 -12.84 20.32
C LYS A 30 -1.19 -11.85 19.16
N PHE A 31 -0.58 -10.67 19.26
CA PHE A 31 -0.62 -9.67 18.19
C PHE A 31 0.41 -9.94 17.10
N ILE A 32 1.52 -10.61 17.42
CA ILE A 32 2.48 -11.12 16.42
C ILE A 32 1.79 -12.17 15.53
N GLN A 33 1.07 -13.13 16.12
CA GLN A 33 0.30 -14.13 15.38
C GLN A 33 -0.83 -13.50 14.59
N LEU A 34 -1.59 -12.57 15.18
CA LEU A 34 -2.60 -11.81 14.44
C LEU A 34 -1.99 -11.07 13.25
N TRP A 35 -0.82 -10.45 13.42
CA TRP A 35 -0.12 -9.82 12.32
C TRP A 35 0.19 -10.86 11.24
N HIS A 36 0.85 -11.98 11.57
CA HIS A 36 1.14 -13.05 10.61
C HIS A 36 -0.10 -13.59 9.88
N ASP A 37 -1.18 -13.88 10.62
CA ASP A 37 -2.41 -14.46 10.08
C ASP A 37 -3.10 -13.53 9.08
N VAL A 38 -3.07 -12.22 9.36
CA VAL A 38 -3.71 -11.24 8.48
C VAL A 38 -2.74 -10.79 7.36
N ASP A 39 -1.42 -10.86 7.59
CA ASP A 39 -0.38 -10.56 6.59
C ASP A 39 -0.36 -11.58 5.45
N LEU A 40 -0.47 -12.88 5.78
CA LEU A 40 -0.56 -13.99 4.81
C LEU A 40 -1.86 -14.00 4.00
N LEU A 41 -2.99 -13.63 4.62
CA LEU A 41 -4.28 -13.72 3.94
C LEU A 41 -4.60 -12.49 3.10
N ILE A 42 -4.11 -11.29 3.44
CA ILE A 42 -4.79 -10.03 3.05
C ILE A 42 -3.86 -8.84 2.75
N GLY A 43 -2.75 -8.66 3.46
CA GLY A 43 -2.10 -7.34 3.49
C GLY A 43 -0.92 -7.18 2.54
N ARG A 44 0.11 -8.02 2.68
CA ARG A 44 1.41 -7.75 2.04
C ARG A 44 1.55 -8.32 0.66
N GLU A 45 1.33 -9.60 0.38
CA GLU A 45 1.59 -10.11 -0.98
C GLU A 45 0.73 -9.40 -2.03
N ALA A 46 -0.54 -9.12 -1.70
CA ALA A 46 -1.47 -8.48 -2.64
C ALA A 46 -1.24 -6.96 -2.80
N LEU A 47 -1.05 -6.19 -1.72
CA LEU A 47 -0.86 -4.73 -1.80
C LEU A 47 0.59 -4.29 -1.94
N SER A 48 1.56 -5.02 -1.35
CA SER A 48 2.96 -4.59 -1.39
C SER A 48 3.52 -4.61 -2.82
N GLY A 49 3.08 -5.55 -3.66
CA GLY A 49 3.49 -5.61 -5.07
C GLY A 49 3.16 -4.31 -5.82
N PRO A 50 1.87 -3.92 -5.90
CA PRO A 50 1.51 -2.70 -6.61
C PRO A 50 2.16 -1.44 -6.02
N PHE A 51 2.26 -1.36 -4.69
CA PHE A 51 2.78 -0.18 -4.01
C PHE A 51 4.30 -0.09 -4.16
N TYR A 52 5.01 -1.22 -4.12
CA TYR A 52 6.43 -1.32 -4.46
C TYR A 52 6.69 -0.93 -5.92
N HIS A 53 5.82 -1.32 -6.84
CA HIS A 53 5.93 -0.92 -8.24
C HIS A 53 5.80 0.61 -8.40
N VAL A 54 4.94 1.26 -7.63
CA VAL A 54 4.86 2.73 -7.60
C VAL A 54 6.13 3.34 -7.00
N ASP A 55 6.65 2.80 -5.90
CA ASP A 55 7.90 3.27 -5.26
C ASP A 55 9.11 3.19 -6.20
N MET A 56 9.24 2.06 -6.92
CA MET A 56 10.40 1.78 -7.76
C MET A 56 10.29 2.33 -9.19
N TYR A 57 9.10 2.26 -9.78
CA TYR A 57 8.89 2.52 -11.20
C TYR A 57 7.89 3.64 -11.46
N TYR A 58 7.38 4.29 -10.42
CA TYR A 58 6.39 5.37 -10.52
C TYR A 58 5.08 4.95 -11.21
N ASN A 59 4.84 3.65 -11.36
CA ASN A 59 3.69 3.09 -12.04
C ASN A 59 3.25 1.77 -11.41
N CYS A 60 1.99 1.41 -11.57
CA CYS A 60 1.50 0.06 -11.29
C CYS A 60 0.55 -0.43 -12.39
N ASP A 61 0.81 -0.09 -13.65
CA ASP A 61 -0.13 -0.36 -14.76
C ASP A 61 -0.50 -1.83 -14.92
N TYR A 62 0.40 -2.72 -14.53
CA TYR A 62 0.21 -4.17 -14.59
C TYR A 62 -1.04 -4.63 -13.81
N VAL A 63 -1.51 -3.87 -12.81
CA VAL A 63 -2.76 -4.19 -12.10
C VAL A 63 -3.99 -4.00 -12.97
N PHE A 64 -3.91 -3.24 -14.07
CA PHE A 64 -5.02 -3.03 -15.00
C PHE A 64 -4.97 -3.97 -16.21
N GLU A 65 -3.89 -4.72 -16.39
CA GLU A 65 -3.73 -5.67 -17.50
C GLU A 65 -4.61 -6.92 -17.34
N GLY A 66 -5.13 -7.18 -16.12
CA GLY A 66 -6.06 -8.27 -15.84
C GLY A 66 -5.46 -9.68 -15.95
N SER A 67 -4.14 -9.79 -16.11
CA SER A 67 -3.41 -11.06 -16.25
C SER A 67 -3.24 -11.78 -14.91
N HIS A 68 -3.16 -11.03 -13.80
CA HIS A 68 -3.03 -11.56 -12.44
C HIS A 68 -4.40 -11.92 -11.85
N GLU A 69 -4.50 -13.04 -11.13
CA GLU A 69 -5.77 -13.52 -10.60
C GLU A 69 -6.45 -12.56 -9.62
N HIS A 70 -5.66 -11.87 -8.79
CA HIS A 70 -6.15 -10.85 -7.85
C HIS A 70 -6.65 -9.57 -8.54
N PHE A 71 -6.30 -9.32 -9.80
CA PHE A 71 -6.56 -8.06 -10.49
C PHE A 71 -7.54 -8.18 -11.67
N LYS A 72 -8.16 -9.35 -11.89
CA LYS A 72 -9.08 -9.59 -13.02
C LYS A 72 -10.24 -8.60 -13.13
N GLU A 73 -10.67 -8.04 -12.00
CA GLU A 73 -11.79 -7.09 -11.93
C GLU A 73 -11.34 -5.62 -11.89
N ILE A 74 -10.04 -5.36 -11.82
CA ILE A 74 -9.48 -4.01 -11.70
C ILE A 74 -9.27 -3.43 -13.10
N ARG A 75 -10.10 -2.48 -13.51
CA ARG A 75 -10.07 -1.90 -14.87
C ARG A 75 -9.81 -0.40 -14.89
N SER A 76 -9.75 0.23 -13.73
CA SER A 76 -9.56 1.66 -13.56
C SER A 76 -8.83 1.97 -12.25
N CYS A 77 -8.29 3.19 -12.13
CA CYS A 77 -7.67 3.67 -10.89
C CYS A 77 -8.70 3.65 -9.73
N GLU A 78 -9.97 3.95 -10.02
CA GLU A 78 -11.07 3.87 -9.06
C GLU A 78 -11.32 2.43 -8.59
N ASP A 79 -11.32 1.44 -9.51
CA ASP A 79 -11.46 0.03 -9.14
C ASP A 79 -10.29 -0.41 -8.26
N PHE A 80 -9.07 0.00 -8.59
CA PHE A 80 -7.88 -0.32 -7.83
C PHE A 80 -7.94 0.27 -6.41
N LEU A 81 -8.32 1.55 -6.29
CA LEU A 81 -8.51 2.20 -4.99
C LEU A 81 -9.56 1.46 -4.16
N ASN A 82 -10.72 1.16 -4.73
CA ASN A 82 -11.78 0.44 -4.03
C ASN A 82 -11.34 -0.95 -3.57
N TRP A 83 -10.57 -1.65 -4.41
CA TRP A 83 -9.98 -2.93 -4.09
C TRP A 83 -9.01 -2.82 -2.90
N CYS A 84 -8.08 -1.86 -2.91
CA CYS A 84 -7.18 -1.59 -1.78
C CYS A 84 -7.94 -1.29 -0.48
N LEU A 85 -8.94 -0.39 -0.55
CA LEU A 85 -9.74 -0.02 0.62
C LEU A 85 -10.56 -1.20 1.17
N SER A 86 -11.02 -2.12 0.31
CA SER A 86 -11.74 -3.31 0.74
C SER A 86 -10.85 -4.25 1.57
N ILE A 87 -9.61 -4.43 1.13
CA ILE A 87 -8.58 -5.22 1.82
C ILE A 87 -8.26 -4.60 3.17
N ILE A 88 -7.98 -3.30 3.20
CA ILE A 88 -7.64 -2.57 4.42
C ILE A 88 -8.82 -2.54 5.41
N LYS A 89 -10.05 -2.40 4.92
CA LYS A 89 -11.25 -2.49 5.75
C LYS A 89 -11.37 -3.85 6.43
N TYR A 90 -11.11 -4.93 5.68
CA TYR A 90 -11.10 -6.27 6.27
C TYR A 90 -9.98 -6.40 7.31
N TYR A 91 -8.77 -5.94 6.98
CA TYR A 91 -7.62 -5.94 7.89
C TYR A 91 -7.96 -5.25 9.23
N LYS A 92 -8.49 -4.03 9.18
CA LYS A 92 -8.97 -3.28 10.36
C LYS A 92 -10.05 -4.05 11.12
N SER A 93 -10.97 -4.72 10.44
CA SER A 93 -12.01 -5.54 11.06
C SER A 93 -11.43 -6.68 11.88
N LYS A 94 -10.41 -7.39 11.36
CA LYS A 94 -9.76 -8.49 12.08
C LYS A 94 -9.04 -8.01 13.33
N ILE A 95 -8.34 -6.89 13.26
CA ILE A 95 -7.69 -6.30 14.43
C ILE A 95 -8.71 -5.90 15.50
N LYS A 96 -9.83 -5.29 15.09
CA LYS A 96 -10.87 -4.85 16.02
C LYS A 96 -11.54 -6.01 16.77
N GLN A 97 -11.67 -7.18 16.14
CA GLN A 97 -12.26 -8.38 16.74
C GLN A 97 -11.40 -8.97 17.88
N VAL A 98 -10.09 -8.71 17.88
CA VAL A 98 -9.20 -9.20 18.95
C VAL A 98 -9.26 -8.26 20.15
N HIS A 99 -9.67 -8.79 21.30
CA HIS A 99 -9.73 -8.05 22.55
C HIS A 99 -8.34 -7.97 23.20
N ALA A 100 -7.85 -6.78 23.54
CA ALA A 100 -6.62 -6.60 24.31
C ALA A 100 -6.90 -6.68 25.81
N ILE A 101 -6.13 -7.47 26.56
CA ILE A 101 -6.39 -7.68 28.01
C ILE A 101 -5.49 -6.85 28.93
N ASN A 102 -4.48 -6.18 28.38
CA ASN A 102 -3.54 -5.37 29.15
C ASN A 102 -2.99 -4.21 28.30
N ALA A 103 -2.27 -3.29 28.95
CA ALA A 103 -1.74 -2.09 28.29
C ALA A 103 -0.67 -2.37 27.22
N ILE A 104 0.02 -3.52 27.27
CA ILE A 104 1.00 -3.90 26.24
C ILE A 104 0.26 -4.36 24.98
N GLU A 105 -0.74 -5.23 25.15
CA GLU A 105 -1.62 -5.67 24.07
C GLU A 105 -2.38 -4.50 23.43
N GLU A 106 -2.84 -3.53 24.22
CA GLU A 106 -3.50 -2.36 23.67
C GLU A 106 -2.54 -1.54 22.80
N LYS A 107 -1.27 -1.38 23.22
CA LYS A 107 -0.25 -0.72 22.39
C LYS A 107 0.00 -1.49 21.09
N ASP A 108 0.16 -2.80 21.15
CA ASP A 108 0.35 -3.63 19.95
C ASP A 108 -0.85 -3.52 19.00
N LYS A 109 -2.08 -3.53 19.53
CA LYS A 109 -3.30 -3.31 18.75
C LYS A 109 -3.30 -1.96 18.05
N GLN A 110 -2.92 -0.89 18.75
CA GLN A 110 -2.84 0.45 18.17
C GLN A 110 -1.78 0.56 17.08
N ILE A 111 -0.62 -0.10 17.25
CA ILE A 111 0.43 -0.16 16.21
C ILE A 111 -0.14 -0.75 14.91
N LEU A 112 -0.86 -1.87 14.99
CA LEU A 112 -1.47 -2.49 13.80
C LEU A 112 -2.56 -1.61 13.17
N LEU A 113 -3.36 -0.92 13.97
CA LEU A 113 -4.38 0.00 13.46
C LEU A 113 -3.76 1.21 12.76
N LEU A 114 -2.70 1.79 13.32
CA LEU A 114 -1.94 2.88 12.70
C LEU A 114 -1.32 2.43 11.38
N GLN A 115 -0.74 1.23 11.34
CA GLN A 115 -0.21 0.67 10.11
C GLN A 115 -1.28 0.55 9.02
N ALA A 116 -2.50 0.13 9.38
CA ALA A 116 -3.63 0.08 8.46
C ALA A 116 -4.08 1.46 7.97
N GLU A 117 -3.98 2.50 8.79
CA GLU A 117 -4.26 3.89 8.40
C GLU A 117 -3.21 4.42 7.42
N VAL A 118 -1.94 4.05 7.60
CA VAL A 118 -0.89 4.37 6.63
C VAL A 118 -1.15 3.69 5.28
N MET A 119 -1.52 2.40 5.27
CA MET A 119 -1.90 1.69 4.04
C MET A 119 -3.09 2.35 3.32
N GLU A 120 -4.08 2.83 4.08
CA GLU A 120 -5.24 3.55 3.52
C GLU A 120 -4.81 4.85 2.86
N LYS A 121 -3.99 5.65 3.54
CA LYS A 121 -3.42 6.88 2.98
C LYS A 121 -2.62 6.61 1.72
N LEU A 122 -1.74 5.60 1.74
CA LEU A 122 -0.96 5.18 0.59
C LEU A 122 -1.85 4.80 -0.59
N SER A 123 -3.00 4.15 -0.36
CA SER A 123 -3.94 3.77 -1.42
C SER A 123 -4.49 5.00 -2.18
N PHE A 124 -4.86 6.05 -1.44
CA PHE A 124 -5.28 7.33 -2.05
C PHE A 124 -4.12 8.01 -2.79
N MET A 125 -2.91 7.93 -2.26
CA MET A 125 -1.74 8.49 -2.92
C MET A 125 -1.42 7.76 -4.23
N VAL A 126 -1.47 6.43 -4.26
CA VAL A 126 -1.34 5.65 -5.51
C VAL A 126 -2.40 6.08 -6.51
N TYR A 127 -3.65 6.21 -6.08
CA TYR A 127 -4.72 6.70 -6.96
C TYR A 127 -4.39 8.05 -7.59
N ASP A 128 -3.95 9.03 -6.78
CA ASP A 128 -3.61 10.36 -7.25
C ASP A 128 -2.38 10.37 -8.18
N ILE A 129 -1.36 9.57 -7.87
CA ILE A 129 -0.17 9.39 -8.70
C ILE A 129 -0.56 8.78 -10.05
N GLN A 130 -1.32 7.68 -10.06
CA GLN A 130 -1.62 6.93 -11.29
C GLN A 130 -2.62 7.67 -12.19
N LYS A 131 -3.66 8.29 -11.63
CA LYS A 131 -4.70 8.96 -12.44
C LYS A 131 -4.14 10.13 -13.25
N ASP A 132 -3.18 10.87 -12.67
CA ASP A 132 -2.61 12.07 -13.28
C ASP A 132 -1.25 11.81 -13.93
N ARG A 133 -0.70 10.59 -13.81
CA ARG A 133 0.65 10.21 -14.26
C ARG A 133 0.96 10.66 -15.69
N TRP A 134 0.03 10.43 -16.62
CA TRP A 134 0.17 10.76 -18.04
C TRP A 134 0.37 12.25 -18.32
N LYS A 135 -0.03 13.13 -17.40
CA LYS A 135 0.19 14.58 -17.52
C LYS A 135 1.66 14.95 -17.29
N PHE A 136 2.41 14.11 -16.57
CA PHE A 136 3.77 14.37 -16.12
C PHE A 136 4.83 13.49 -16.80
N ILE A 137 4.44 12.39 -17.45
CA ILE A 137 5.33 11.54 -18.28
C ILE A 137 5.71 12.20 -19.62
N LYS A 138 5.63 13.53 -19.77
CA LYS A 138 6.13 14.21 -20.98
C LYS A 138 7.66 14.28 -21.01
N LYS A 139 8.30 13.12 -21.14
CA LYS A 139 9.51 12.80 -21.91
C LYS A 139 9.75 11.29 -21.82
N PRO A 140 10.12 10.61 -22.91
CA PRO A 140 10.68 9.26 -22.79
C PRO A 140 11.86 9.37 -21.84
N TYR A 141 12.05 8.38 -20.97
CA TYR A 141 13.31 8.19 -20.25
C TYR A 141 14.46 8.49 -21.20
N SER A 142 15.15 9.61 -21.00
CA SER A 142 16.36 9.89 -21.76
C SER A 142 17.37 8.83 -21.35
N ASP A 143 17.60 7.88 -22.26
CA ASP A 143 18.80 7.07 -22.42
C ASP A 143 19.72 7.04 -21.19
N ASN A 144 19.35 6.25 -20.19
CA ASN A 144 20.32 5.62 -19.29
C ASN A 144 20.26 4.10 -19.48
N ILE A 145 20.29 3.65 -20.74
CA ILE A 145 20.96 2.41 -21.09
C ILE A 145 22.44 2.77 -21.18
N SER A 146 23.07 2.95 -20.02
CA SER A 146 24.51 2.96 -19.95
C SER A 146 24.96 1.50 -20.05
N GLN A 147 25.60 1.22 -21.17
CA GLN A 147 26.25 -0.02 -21.54
C GLN A 147 26.96 -0.69 -20.36
N TYR A 148 26.62 -1.97 -20.12
CA TYR A 148 27.53 -2.98 -19.62
C TYR A 148 27.23 -4.30 -20.33
#